data_AF-A0A085ET21-F1
#
_entry.id   AF-A0A085ET21-F1
#
_cell.length_a   1.000
_cell.length_b   1.000
_cell.length_c   1.000
_cell.angle_alpha   90.00
_cell.angle_beta   90.00
_cell.angle_gamma   90.00
#
_symmetry.space_group_name_H-M   'P 1'
#
loop_
_entity.id
_entity.type
_entity.pdbx_description
1 polymer ?
#
loop_
_entity_poly.entity_id
_entity_poly.type
_entity_poly.pdbx_seq_one_letter_code
_entity_poly.pdbx_strand_id
1 'polypeptide(L)'
;MPFRSIVATPEELAVIAAEFEKAWSEIEARGSFDPLNAVGQRERLGYIIAGLWSAGHSFELAELAVLRFDETAMADPLERQTVIPKKP
;
A
#
# COMPACT_ATOMS: atom_id res chain seq x y z
N MET A 1 -1.77 -25.05 18.18
CA MET A 1 -2.10 -23.78 17.51
C MET A 1 -2.48 -24.10 16.07
N PRO A 2 -3.65 -23.70 15.56
CA PRO A 2 -3.98 -23.97 14.17
C PRO A 2 -3.12 -23.07 13.29
N PHE A 3 -2.24 -23.68 12.48
CA PHE A 3 -1.62 -22.98 11.37
C PHE A 3 -2.76 -22.60 10.42
N ARG A 4 -3.01 -21.29 10.23
CA ARG A 4 -3.84 -20.85 9.11
C ARG A 4 -3.20 -21.42 7.85
N SER A 5 -3.97 -22.18 7.09
CA SER A 5 -3.53 -22.71 5.80
C SER A 5 -2.85 -21.58 5.02
N ILE A 6 -1.61 -21.81 4.58
CA ILE A 6 -0.83 -20.86 3.76
C ILE A 6 -1.51 -20.66 2.38
N VAL A 7 -2.44 -21.55 2.05
CA VAL A 7 -3.21 -21.53 0.81
C VAL A 7 -4.45 -20.69 1.03
N ALA A 8 -4.40 -19.42 0.63
CA ALA A 8 -5.60 -18.62 0.43
C ALA A 8 -6.47 -19.30 -0.63
N THR A 9 -7.79 -19.34 -0.42
CA THR A 9 -8.69 -19.84 -1.45
C THR A 9 -8.71 -18.87 -2.63
N PRO A 10 -9.10 -19.31 -3.83
CA PRO A 10 -9.27 -18.40 -4.97
C PRO A 10 -10.22 -17.24 -4.67
N GLU A 11 -11.25 -17.45 -3.85
CA GLU A 11 -12.16 -16.40 -3.40
C GLU A 11 -11.46 -15.39 -2.48
N GLU A 12 -10.64 -15.86 -1.53
CA GLU A 12 -9.86 -14.98 -0.65
C GLU A 12 -8.86 -14.16 -1.46
N LEU A 13 -8.19 -14.76 -2.46
CA LEU A 13 -7.31 -14.04 -3.36
C LEU A 13 -8.06 -12.97 -4.18
N ALA A 14 -9.28 -13.26 -4.62
CA ALA A 14 -10.11 -12.29 -5.33
C ALA A 14 -10.50 -11.11 -4.42
N VAL A 15 -10.81 -11.36 -3.14
CA VAL A 15 -11.07 -10.29 -2.15
C VAL A 15 -9.82 -9.45 -1.92
N ILE A 16 -8.66 -10.06 -1.72
CA ILE A 16 -7.39 -9.34 -1.54
C ILE A 16 -7.07 -8.48 -2.76
N ALA A 17 -7.28 -9.01 -3.98
CA ALA A 17 -7.07 -8.26 -5.21
C ALA A 17 -8.05 -7.09 -5.35
N ALA A 18 -9.32 -7.27 -4.98
CA ALA A 18 -10.31 -6.19 -5.01
C ALA A 18 -9.96 -5.06 -4.01
N GLU A 19 -9.55 -5.42 -2.80
CA GLU A 19 -9.10 -4.46 -1.79
C GLU A 19 -7.82 -3.74 -2.24
N PHE A 20 -6.92 -4.45 -2.91
CA PHE A 20 -5.74 -3.87 -3.53
C PHE A 20 -6.08 -2.81 -4.57
N GLU A 21 -6.93 -3.14 -5.55
CA GLU A 21 -7.31 -2.19 -6.59
C GLU A 21 -8.07 -0.98 -6.01
N LYS A 22 -8.90 -1.20 -4.98
CA LYS A 22 -9.58 -0.13 -4.25
C LYS A 22 -8.57 0.82 -3.59
N ALA A 23 -7.61 0.28 -2.84
CA ALA A 23 -6.57 1.07 -2.18
C ALA A 23 -5.70 1.83 -3.21
N TRP A 24 -5.31 1.16 -4.31
CA TRP A 24 -4.52 1.79 -5.36
C TRP A 24 -5.27 2.94 -6.01
N SER A 25 -6.55 2.75 -6.34
CA SER A 25 -7.39 3.80 -6.95
C SER A 25 -7.49 5.04 -6.05
N GLU A 26 -7.57 4.85 -4.73
CA GLU A 26 -7.59 5.96 -3.78
C GLU A 26 -6.24 6.69 -3.73
N ILE A 27 -5.13 5.94 -3.70
CA ILE A 27 -3.76 6.51 -3.71
C ILE A 27 -3.51 7.26 -5.02
N GLU A 28 -3.90 6.70 -6.16
CA GLU A 28 -3.74 7.29 -7.49
C GLU A 28 -4.60 8.56 -7.63
N ALA A 29 -5.83 8.56 -7.14
CA ALA A 29 -6.71 9.74 -7.15
C ALA A 29 -6.13 10.93 -6.37
N ARG A 30 -5.27 10.68 -5.37
CA ARG A 30 -4.58 11.73 -4.61
C ARG A 30 -3.38 12.33 -5.36
N GLY A 31 -2.89 11.69 -6.41
CA GLY A 31 -1.84 12.21 -7.30
C GLY A 31 -0.53 12.60 -6.58
N SER A 32 -0.23 11.98 -5.44
CA SER A 32 0.84 12.41 -4.53
C SER A 32 2.21 11.80 -4.83
N PHE A 33 2.36 11.07 -5.95
CA PHE A 33 3.60 10.42 -6.36
C PHE A 33 3.89 10.63 -7.86
N ASP A 34 5.16 10.60 -8.24
CA ASP A 34 5.60 10.66 -9.64
C ASP A 34 5.09 9.42 -10.40
N PRO A 35 4.42 9.56 -11.57
CA PRO A 35 4.01 8.45 -12.42
C PRO A 35 5.14 7.47 -12.77
N LEU A 36 6.39 7.92 -12.86
CA LEU A 36 7.54 7.05 -13.10
C LEU A 36 7.81 6.10 -11.93
N ASN A 37 7.39 6.47 -10.72
CA ASN A 37 7.49 5.65 -9.51
C ASN A 37 6.23 4.82 -9.25
N ALA A 38 5.19 4.94 -10.07
CA ALA A 38 3.90 4.27 -9.86
C ALA A 38 4.05 2.74 -9.71
N VAL A 39 4.93 2.11 -10.50
CA VAL A 39 5.18 0.67 -10.41
C VAL A 39 5.76 0.29 -9.04
N GLY A 40 6.77 1.01 -8.58
CA GLY A 40 7.39 0.75 -7.27
C GLY A 40 6.43 1.03 -6.10
N GLN A 41 5.59 2.06 -6.22
CA GLN A 41 4.55 2.35 -5.22
C GLN A 41 3.46 1.26 -5.21
N ARG A 42 3.11 0.72 -6.38
CA ARG A 42 2.14 -0.37 -6.52
C ARG A 42 2.68 -1.67 -5.89
N GLU A 43 3.96 -1.98 -6.10
CA GLU A 43 4.63 -3.10 -5.44
C GLU A 43 4.66 -2.92 -3.91
N ARG A 44 4.99 -1.73 -3.43
CA ARG A 44 5.00 -1.38 -2.01
C ARG A 44 3.63 -1.56 -1.36
N LEU A 45 2.56 -1.11 -2.02
CA LEU A 45 1.19 -1.34 -1.56
C LEU A 45 0.88 -2.86 -1.45
N GLY A 46 1.42 -3.66 -2.36
CA GLY A 46 1.26 -5.12 -2.34
C GLY A 46 1.86 -5.75 -1.09
N TYR A 47 3.05 -5.32 -0.69
CA TYR A 47 3.67 -5.78 0.56
C TYR A 47 2.86 -5.37 1.80
N ILE A 48 2.31 -4.16 1.81
CA ILE A 48 1.47 -3.69 2.92
C ILE A 48 0.21 -4.56 3.07
N ILE A 49 -0.49 -4.80 1.96
CA ILE A 49 -1.70 -5.63 1.93
C ILE A 49 -1.42 -7.07 2.35
N ALA A 50 -0.33 -7.67 1.84
CA ALA A 50 0.08 -9.02 2.23
C ALA A 50 0.39 -9.10 3.74
N GLY A 51 1.06 -8.07 4.29
CA GLY A 51 1.35 -7.98 5.72
C GLY A 51 0.10 -7.86 6.59
N LEU A 52 -0.84 -6.99 6.20
CA LEU A 52 -2.12 -6.80 6.91
C LEU A 52 -2.96 -8.08 6.89
N TRP A 53 -3.04 -8.74 5.74
CA TRP A 53 -3.75 -10.00 5.59
C TRP A 53 -3.14 -11.10 6.47
N SER A 54 -1.80 -11.23 6.47
CA SER A 54 -1.09 -12.21 7.30
C SER A 54 -1.31 -11.97 8.80
N ALA A 55 -1.38 -10.72 9.23
CA ALA A 55 -1.70 -10.33 10.61
C ALA A 55 -3.17 -10.59 10.99
N GLY A 56 -4.01 -11.04 10.06
CA GLY A 56 -5.40 -11.37 10.29
C GLY A 56 -6.36 -10.19 10.25
N HIS A 57 -5.90 -9.04 9.76
CA HIS A 57 -6.81 -7.98 9.35
C HIS A 57 -7.45 -8.43 8.04
N SER A 58 -8.73 -8.79 8.09
CA SER A 58 -9.52 -9.18 6.91
C SER A 58 -10.68 -8.23 6.62
N PHE A 59 -10.94 -7.29 7.54
CA PHE A 59 -11.93 -6.23 7.41
C PHE A 59 -11.20 -4.91 7.15
N GLU A 60 -11.75 -4.05 6.29
CA GLU A 60 -11.20 -2.71 5.99
C GLU A 60 -9.75 -2.73 5.48
N LEU A 61 -9.38 -3.76 4.72
CA LEU A 61 -8.01 -3.98 4.25
C LEU A 61 -7.50 -2.80 3.41
N ALA A 62 -8.34 -2.27 2.51
CA ALA A 62 -7.99 -1.12 1.68
C ALA A 62 -7.69 0.14 2.52
N GLU A 63 -8.55 0.48 3.47
CA GLU A 63 -8.41 1.69 4.28
C GLU A 63 -7.15 1.63 5.16
N LEU A 64 -6.91 0.49 5.79
CA LEU A 64 -5.69 0.25 6.55
C LEU A 64 -4.43 0.26 5.68
N ALA A 65 -4.52 -0.27 4.45
CA ALA A 65 -3.41 -0.27 3.51
C ALA A 65 -3.05 1.14 3.06
N VAL A 66 -4.04 1.98 2.76
CA VAL A 66 -3.84 3.39 2.41
C VAL A 66 -3.22 4.16 3.58
N LEU A 67 -3.75 3.99 4.80
CA LEU A 67 -3.17 4.61 5.99
C LEU A 67 -1.70 4.21 6.18
N ARG A 68 -1.40 2.92 6.08
CA ARG A 68 -0.02 2.40 6.21
C ARG A 68 0.88 2.87 5.09
N PHE A 69 0.35 3.03 3.88
CA PHE A 69 1.07 3.58 2.75
C PHE A 69 1.45 5.04 2.99
N ASP A 70 0.58 5.84 3.58
CA ASP A 70 0.89 7.23 3.92
C ASP A 70 1.93 7.31 5.05
N GLU A 71 1.74 6.54 6.14
CA GLU A 71 2.66 6.49 7.29
C GLU A 71 4.10 6.15 6.87
N THR A 72 4.21 5.17 5.97
CA THR A 72 5.49 4.63 5.57
C THR A 72 6.14 5.44 4.42
N ALA A 73 5.38 6.33 3.76
CA ALA A 73 5.91 7.33 2.83
C ALA A 73 6.54 8.49 3.61
N MET A 74 5.91 8.90 4.71
CA MET A 74 6.44 9.91 5.63
C MET A 74 7.73 9.47 6.36
N ALA A 75 7.94 8.16 6.47
CA ALA A 75 9.10 7.56 7.13
C ALA A 75 10.33 7.46 6.21
N ASP A 76 10.20 7.67 4.90
CA ASP A 76 11.34 7.71 3.98
C ASP A 76 12.08 9.07 4.12
N PRO A 77 13.33 9.11 4.63
CA PRO A 77 14.08 10.34 4.77
C PRO A 77 14.48 10.96 3.42
N LEU A 78 14.29 10.25 2.30
CA LEU A 78 14.78 10.64 0.99
C LEU A 78 13.84 11.57 0.21
N GLU A 79 12.56 11.68 0.57
CA GLU A 79 11.66 12.68 -0.04
C GLU A 79 11.83 14.10 0.53
N ARG A 80 12.58 14.28 1.64
CA ARG A 80 12.84 15.62 2.19
C ARG A 80 13.84 16.46 1.37
N GLN A 81 14.39 15.94 0.27
CA GLN A 81 15.53 16.55 -0.43
C GLN A 81 15.23 17.29 -1.75
N THR A 82 13.98 17.43 -2.19
CA THR A 82 13.68 18.19 -3.44
C THR A 82 13.09 19.58 -3.21
N VAL A 83 13.13 20.12 -1.99
CA VAL A 83 12.96 21.59 -1.82
C VAL A 83 14.31 22.26 -2.05
N ILE A 84 14.69 22.39 -3.32
CA ILE A 84 15.82 23.24 -3.73
C ILE A 84 15.42 24.68 -3.40
N PRO A 85 16.08 25.37 -2.44
CA PRO A 85 15.78 26.76 -2.18
C PRO A 85 16.25 27.60 -3.37
N LYS A 86 15.31 28.18 -4.11
CA LYS A 86 15.62 29.22 -5.10
C LYS A 86 16.18 30.43 -4.33
N LYS A 87 17.50 30.59 -4.39
CA LYS A 87 18.21 31.69 -3.75
C LYS A 87 17.82 33.03 -4.41
N PRO A 88 17.65 34.12 -3.63
CA PRO A 88 17.33 35.45 -4.16
C PRO A 88 18.47 36.04 -5.00
#